data_AF-A0A538FWJ3-F1
#
_entry.id   AF-A0A538FWJ3-F1
#
_cell.length_a   1.000
_cell.length_b   1.000
_cell.length_c   1.000
_cell.angle_alpha   90.00
_cell.angle_beta   90.00
_cell.angle_gamma   90.00
#
_symmetry.space_group_name_H-M   'P 1'
#
loop_
_entity.id
_entity.type
_entity.pdbx_description
1 polymer ?
#
loop_
_entity_poly.entity_id
_entity_poly.type
_entity_poly.pdbx_seq_one_letter_code
_entity_poly.pdbx_strand_id
1 'polypeptide(L)' 'MRNKGASSAQKNGTGSYQVVFSQDVTGCSYQATLGGPTTGVFAGEVTASQLPAVNAGVRVFTLSSAGAVQDAAFFVAVFC' A
#
# COMPACT_ATOMS: atom_id res chain seq x y z
N MET A 1 -9.58 -12.36 4.03
CA MET A 1 -8.98 -11.06 3.67
C MET A 1 -9.33 -10.10 4.79
N ARG A 2 -8.37 -9.36 5.39
CA ARG A 2 -8.66 -8.39 6.46
C ARG A 2 -8.83 -7.02 5.83
N ASN A 3 -9.87 -6.86 5.03
CA ASN A 3 -10.15 -5.65 4.26
C ASN A 3 -11.27 -4.84 4.92
N LYS A 4 -10.93 -3.94 5.84
CA LYS A 4 -11.86 -2.90 6.31
C LYS A 4 -12.04 -1.85 5.21
N GLY A 5 -12.83 -2.16 4.18
CA GLY A 5 -13.13 -1.25 3.08
C GLY A 5 -12.21 -1.35 1.85
N ALA A 6 -11.23 -2.25 1.82
CA ALA A 6 -10.46 -2.54 0.60
C ALA A 6 -11.22 -3.54 -0.30
N SER A 7 -11.43 -3.21 -1.57
CA SER A 7 -12.10 -4.05 -2.56
C SER A 7 -11.13 -4.99 -3.27
N SER A 8 -9.91 -4.52 -3.57
CA SER A 8 -8.88 -5.33 -4.23
C SER A 8 -7.48 -4.83 -3.91
N ALA A 9 -6.49 -5.72 -4.07
CA ALA A 9 -5.08 -5.37 -4.04
C ALA A 9 -4.36 -6.16 -5.15
N GLN A 10 -3.52 -5.48 -5.92
CA GLN A 10 -2.78 -6.07 -7.03
C GLN A 10 -1.34 -5.56 -7.03
N LYS A 11 -0.41 -6.45 -7.40
CA LYS A 11 0.98 -6.09 -7.69
C LYS A 11 1.08 -5.69 -9.16
N ASN A 12 1.58 -4.49 -9.44
CA ASN A 12 1.74 -3.95 -10.80
C ASN A 12 3.18 -4.06 -11.32
N GLY A 13 4.15 -4.22 -10.42
CA GLY A 13 5.56 -4.39 -10.72
C GLY A 13 6.34 -4.67 -9.44
N THR A 14 7.66 -4.83 -9.56
CA THR A 14 8.52 -5.02 -8.38
C THR A 14 8.37 -3.86 -7.40
N GLY A 15 8.02 -4.18 -6.16
CA GLY A 15 7.77 -3.22 -5.08
C GLY A 15 6.64 -2.23 -5.38
N SER A 16 5.78 -2.49 -6.36
CA SER A 16 4.72 -1.56 -6.78
C SER A 16 3.36 -2.25 -6.73
N TYR A 17 2.45 -1.67 -5.96
CA TYR A 17 1.14 -2.24 -5.68
C TYR A 17 0.05 -1.18 -5.84
N GLN A 18 -1.13 -1.61 -6.23
CA GLN A 18 -2.36 -0.83 -6.19
C GLN A 18 -3.36 -1.49 -5.25
N VAL A 19 -4.00 -0.67 -4.42
CA VAL A 19 -5.06 -1.10 -3.52
C VAL A 19 -6.28 -0.24 -3.84
N VAL A 20 -7.40 -0.88 -4.14
CA VAL A 20 -8.66 -0.21 -4.45
C VAL A 20 -9.59 -0.39 -3.25
N PHE A 21 -10.23 0.68 -2.82
CA PHE A 21 -11.20 0.72 -1.73
C PHE A 21 -12.65 0.71 -2.25
N SER A 22 -13.60 0.56 -1.34
CA SER A 22 -15.04 0.54 -1.67
C SER A 22 -15.65 1.95 -1.79
N GLN A 23 -14.88 3.00 -1.52
CA GLN A 23 -15.30 4.40 -1.55
C GLN A 23 -14.22 5.29 -2.17
N ASP A 24 -14.59 6.52 -2.54
CA ASP A 24 -13.63 7.55 -2.91
C ASP A 24 -12.71 7.87 -1.72
N VAL A 25 -11.40 7.84 -1.96
CA VAL A 25 -10.37 8.12 -0.95
C VAL A 25 -9.52 9.33 -1.32
N THR A 26 -9.94 10.11 -2.33
CA THR A 26 -9.22 11.28 -2.82
C THR A 26 -9.04 12.30 -1.71
N GLY A 27 -7.79 12.70 -1.47
CA GLY A 27 -7.44 13.70 -0.45
C GLY A 27 -7.40 13.17 0.98
N CYS A 28 -7.62 11.87 1.19
CA CYS A 28 -7.49 11.25 2.50
C CYS A 28 -6.01 11.05 2.89
N SER A 29 -5.76 10.74 4.16
CA SER A 29 -4.43 10.36 4.63
C SER A 29 -4.18 8.86 4.37
N TYR A 30 -3.03 8.52 3.80
CA TYR A 30 -2.64 7.14 3.51
C TYR A 30 -1.46 6.74 4.39
N GLN A 31 -1.68 5.82 5.33
CA GLN A 31 -0.63 5.31 6.20
C GLN A 31 -0.29 3.89 5.79
N ALA A 32 0.96 3.68 5.39
CA ALA A 32 1.49 2.36 5.09
C ALA A 32 2.62 1.98 6.05
N THR A 33 2.73 0.70 6.33
CA THR A 33 3.81 0.11 7.13
C THR A 33 4.28 -1.17 6.46
N LEU A 34 5.59 -1.43 6.50
CA LEU A 34 6.11 -2.74 6.12
C LEU A 34 5.71 -3.76 7.19
N GLY A 35 5.22 -4.92 6.74
CA GLY A 35 4.68 -5.92 7.66
C GLY A 35 3.85 -6.98 6.94
N GLY A 36 3.87 -8.19 7.48
CA GLY A 36 3.12 -9.32 6.96
C GLY A 36 2.28 -10.00 8.04
N PRO A 37 1.55 -11.07 7.70
CA PRO A 37 0.73 -11.81 8.66
C PRO A 37 1.55 -12.60 9.70
N THR A 38 2.88 -12.63 9.56
CA THR A 38 3.82 -13.33 10.45
C THR A 38 4.45 -12.36 11.46
N THR A 39 5.15 -12.88 12.45
CA THR A 39 5.91 -12.10 13.44
C THR A 39 7.30 -11.67 12.92
N GLY A 40 7.52 -11.72 11.61
CA GLY A 40 8.80 -11.34 11.00
C GLY A 40 9.03 -9.83 11.06
N VAL A 41 10.29 -9.42 11.18
CA VAL A 41 10.70 -8.02 11.07
C VAL A 41 10.95 -7.69 9.61
N PHE A 42 10.37 -6.59 9.13
CA PHE A 42 10.55 -6.10 7.78
C PHE A 42 11.32 -4.78 7.85
N ALA A 43 12.43 -4.71 7.11
CA ALA A 43 13.28 -3.51 7.02
C ALA A 43 13.17 -2.90 5.63
N GLY A 44 13.39 -1.59 5.55
CA GLY A 44 13.22 -0.79 4.35
C GLY A 44 12.17 0.30 4.56
N GLU A 45 11.66 0.81 3.44
CA GLU A 45 10.76 1.94 3.40
C GLU A 45 9.48 1.55 2.66
N VAL A 46 8.40 2.24 3.02
CA VAL A 46 7.13 2.14 2.31
C VAL A 46 6.56 3.52 2.12
N THR A 47 5.97 3.74 0.95
CA THR A 47 5.27 4.98 0.62
C THR A 47 3.90 4.65 0.07
N ALA A 48 2.91 5.47 0.41
CA ALA A 48 1.56 5.36 -0.10
C ALA A 48 1.09 6.73 -0.60
N SER A 49 0.35 6.74 -1.71
CA SER A 49 -0.26 7.96 -2.27
C SER A 49 -1.49 7.62 -3.09
N GLN A 50 -2.31 8.62 -3.39
CA GLN A 50 -3.44 8.46 -4.30
C GLN A 50 -2.99 7.83 -5.63
N LEU A 51 -3.75 6.84 -6.11
CA LEU A 51 -3.58 6.28 -7.44
C LEU A 51 -4.14 7.27 -8.47
N PRO A 52 -3.35 7.72 -9.46
CA PRO A 52 -3.82 8.66 -10.47
C PRO A 52 -5.01 8.08 -11.25
N ALA A 53 -6.00 8.94 -11.55
CA ALA A 53 -7.21 8.63 -12.31
C ALA A 53 -8.13 7.54 -11.70
N VAL A 54 -7.87 7.10 -10.45
CA VAL A 54 -8.71 6.14 -9.73
C VAL A 54 -9.02 6.71 -8.35
N ASN A 55 -10.18 7.35 -8.19
CA ASN A 55 -10.62 7.99 -6.95
C ASN A 55 -10.58 7.07 -5.72
N ALA A 56 -10.95 5.80 -5.91
CA ALA A 56 -10.93 4.78 -4.86
C ALA A 56 -9.56 4.10 -4.67
N GLY A 57 -8.52 4.56 -5.37
CA GLY A 57 -7.25 3.85 -5.49
C GLY A 57 -6.12 4.49 -4.69
N VAL A 58 -5.30 3.64 -4.06
CA VAL A 58 -4.03 4.01 -3.44
C VAL A 58 -2.93 3.20 -4.11
N ARG A 59 -1.84 3.85 -4.51
CA ARG A 59 -0.61 3.18 -4.93
C ARG A 59 0.34 3.09 -3.75
N VAL A 60 0.98 1.94 -3.60
CA VAL A 60 1.96 1.66 -2.56
C VAL A 60 3.27 1.24 -3.22
N PHE A 61 4.38 1.84 -2.77
CA PHE A 61 5.71 1.39 -3.12
C PHE A 61 6.44 0.88 -1.88
N THR A 62 7.11 -0.26 -2.03
CA THR A 62 8.02 -0.81 -1.03
C THR A 62 9.44 -0.77 -1.56
N LEU A 63 10.36 -0.32 -0.71
CA LEU A 63 11.76 -0.10 -1.06
C LEU A 63 12.67 -0.75 -0.03
N SER A 64 13.86 -1.16 -0.47
CA SER A 64 14.96 -1.48 0.43
C SER A 64 15.54 -0.21 1.05
N SER A 65 16.28 -0.34 2.16
CA SER A 65 16.96 0.79 2.81
C SER A 65 18.01 1.51 1.95
N ALA A 66 18.31 1.00 0.76
CA ALA A 66 19.11 1.69 -0.25
C ALA A 66 18.26 2.53 -1.24
N GLY A 67 16.94 2.60 -1.04
CA GLY A 67 15.99 3.27 -1.93
C GLY A 67 15.64 2.48 -3.20
N ALA A 68 16.00 1.20 -3.29
CA ALA A 68 15.69 0.37 -4.47
C ALA A 68 14.30 -0.27 -4.31
N VAL A 69 13.49 -0.27 -5.38
CA VAL A 69 12.19 -0.97 -5.36
C VAL A 69 12.38 -2.45 -5.07
N GLN A 70 11.64 -2.97 -4.10
CA GLN A 70 11.74 -4.35 -3.66
C GLN A 70 10.37 -4.86 -3.26
N ASP A 71 10.06 -6.11 -3.59
CA ASP A 71 8.84 -6.76 -3.11
C ASP A 71 8.89 -6.97 -1.60
N ALA A 72 7.90 -6.44 -0.89
CA ALA A 72 7.72 -6.67 0.53
C ALA A 72 6.23 -6.72 0.89
N ALA A 73 5.91 -7.43 1.97
CA ALA A 73 4.58 -7.38 2.56
C ALA A 73 4.36 -6.02 3.24
N PHE A 74 3.14 -5.50 3.15
CA PHE A 74 2.78 -4.24 3.78
C PHE A 74 1.34 -4.28 4.30
N PHE A 75 1.06 -3.36 5.23
CA PHE A 75 -0.29 -2.95 5.59
C PHE A 75 -0.54 -1.52 5.11
N VAL A 76 -1.79 -1.23 4.74
CA VAL A 76 -2.22 0.13 4.41
C VAL A 76 -3.54 0.44 5.12
N ALA A 77 -3.64 1.63 5.67
CA ALA A 77 -4.85 2.20 6.23
C ALA A 77 -5.08 3.57 5.59
N VAL A 78 -6.36 3.88 5.34
CA VAL A 78 -6.78 5.16 4.78
C VAL A 78 -7.69 5.84 5.79
N PHE A 79 -7.43 7.13 6.01
CA PHE A 79 -8.17 7.95 6.96
C PHE A 79 -8.79 9.14 6.23
N CYS A 80 -10.09 9.04 6.06
CA CYS A 80 -11.04 10.09 5.72
C CYS A 80 -11.92 10.26 6.97
#